data_AF-A0AAD8F3A0-F1
#
_entry.id   AF-A0AAD8F3A0-F1
#
_cell.length_a   1.000
_cell.length_b   1.000
_cell.length_c   1.000
_cell.angle_alpha   90.00
_cell.angle_beta   90.00
_cell.angle_gamma   90.00
#
_symmetry.space_group_name_H-M   'P 1'
#
loop_
_entity.id
_entity.type
_entity.pdbx_description
1 polymer ?
#
loop_
_entity_poly.entity_id
_entity_poly.type
_entity_poly.pdbx_seq_one_letter_code
_entity_poly.pdbx_strand_id
1 'polypeptide(L)'
;MTIKSCVSLKLSNDVDVQELSSAVGLFSQDMYWNLANKSDNVLFSPLGIHAALSMTYLGARNETRDVMEKALEIIDIPDPHSAYNDLLQDLKDVIDVKILLSNGLWVNPASSLLQQYK
;
A
#
# COMPACT_ATOMS: atom_id res chain seq x y z
N MET A 1 20.42 -14.64 -18.47
CA MET A 1 20.83 -13.62 -17.48
C MET A 1 19.76 -13.61 -16.40
N THR A 2 19.98 -14.39 -15.35
CA THR A 2 18.93 -14.74 -14.37
C THR A 2 18.91 -13.67 -13.30
N ILE A 3 17.82 -12.89 -13.25
CA ILE A 3 17.56 -12.00 -12.12
C ILE A 3 17.36 -12.92 -10.90
N LYS A 4 18.28 -12.87 -9.95
CA LYS A 4 18.14 -13.54 -8.65
C LYS A 4 16.93 -12.91 -7.96
N SER A 5 15.79 -13.58 -8.07
CA SER A 5 14.59 -13.26 -7.32
C SER A 5 14.78 -13.62 -5.84
N CYS A 6 14.17 -12.79 -5.01
CA CYS A 6 13.86 -12.97 -3.59
C CYS A 6 15.01 -12.97 -2.57
N VAL A 7 15.02 -11.89 -1.78
CA VAL A 7 15.04 -12.04 -0.32
C VAL A 7 13.96 -13.06 0.02
N SER A 8 14.31 -14.19 0.67
CA SER A 8 13.32 -15.15 1.18
C SER A 8 12.56 -14.56 2.36
N LEU A 9 11.67 -13.61 2.06
CA LEU A 9 10.58 -13.24 2.93
C LEU A 9 9.64 -14.45 2.95
N LYS A 10 9.39 -15.02 4.13
CA LYS A 10 8.23 -15.89 4.32
C LYS A 10 6.99 -14.98 4.31
N LEU A 11 6.61 -14.53 3.11
CA LEU A 11 5.30 -13.96 2.91
C LEU A 11 4.30 -15.12 3.00
N SER A 12 3.20 -14.88 3.70
CA SER A 12 2.04 -15.75 3.67
C SER A 12 1.74 -16.16 2.22
N ASN A 13 1.49 -17.45 1.99
CA ASN A 13 1.06 -17.95 0.67
C ASN A 13 -0.41 -17.56 0.37
N ASP A 14 -0.88 -16.48 0.98
CA ASP A 14 -2.20 -15.94 0.75
C ASP A 14 -2.25 -15.32 -0.65
N VAL A 15 -3.29 -15.66 -1.39
CA VAL A 15 -3.51 -15.14 -2.74
C VAL A 15 -3.67 -13.62 -2.68
N ASP A 16 -4.36 -13.13 -1.65
CA ASP A 16 -4.67 -11.71 -1.50
C ASP A 16 -3.40 -10.88 -1.20
N VAL A 17 -2.43 -11.44 -0.47
CA VAL A 17 -1.14 -10.77 -0.19
C VAL A 17 -0.27 -10.70 -1.46
N GLN A 18 -0.33 -11.72 -2.32
CA GLN A 18 0.38 -11.70 -3.61
C GLN A 18 -0.24 -10.72 -4.60
N GLU A 19 -1.57 -10.66 -4.65
CA GLU A 19 -2.29 -9.67 -5.46
C GLU A 19 -2.01 -8.25 -4.96
N LEU A 20 -2.04 -8.03 -3.64
CA LEU A 20 -1.69 -6.74 -3.04
C LEU A 20 -0.24 -6.33 -3.36
N SER A 21 0.70 -7.26 -3.27
CA SER A 21 2.10 -7.00 -3.64
C SER A 21 2.23 -6.60 -5.12
N SER A 22 1.47 -7.24 -6.00
CA SER A 22 1.41 -6.91 -7.42
C SER A 22 0.80 -5.54 -7.66
N ALA A 23 -0.29 -5.21 -6.97
CA ALA A 23 -0.95 -3.90 -7.01
C ALA A 23 0.00 -2.78 -6.56
N VAL A 24 0.72 -2.97 -5.45
CA VAL A 24 1.77 -2.03 -4.99
C VAL A 24 2.86 -1.90 -6.04
N GLY A 25 3.26 -2.97 -6.71
CA GLY A 25 4.24 -2.96 -7.79
C GLY A 25 3.83 -2.12 -9.00
N LEU A 26 2.60 -2.30 -9.48
CA LEU A 26 2.02 -1.52 -10.59
C LEU A 26 1.90 -0.04 -10.23
N PHE A 27 1.32 0.27 -9.06
CA PHE A 27 1.25 1.61 -8.51
C PHE A 27 2.64 2.27 -8.41
N SER A 28 3.66 1.52 -7.97
CA SER A 28 5.04 2.01 -7.87
C SER A 28 5.62 2.41 -9.22
N GLN A 29 5.37 1.60 -10.25
CA GLN A 29 5.83 1.85 -11.61
C GLN A 29 5.18 3.13 -12.16
N ASP A 30 3.87 3.28 -12.01
CA ASP A 30 3.13 4.45 -12.45
C ASP A 30 3.58 5.72 -11.72
N MET A 31 3.75 5.64 -10.39
CA MET A 31 4.30 6.75 -9.61
C MET A 31 5.71 7.12 -10.08
N TYR A 32 6.58 6.13 -10.30
CA TYR A 32 7.94 6.38 -10.76
C TYR A 32 7.95 7.13 -12.10
N TRP A 33 7.17 6.71 -13.09
CA TRP A 33 7.09 7.40 -14.39
C TRP A 33 6.58 8.83 -14.27
N ASN A 34 5.65 9.09 -13.36
CA ASN A 34 5.14 10.44 -13.09
C ASN A 34 6.15 11.35 -12.38
N LEU A 35 7.12 10.79 -11.65
CA LEU A 35 8.14 11.52 -10.90
C LEU A 35 9.46 11.65 -11.65
N ALA A 36 9.87 10.64 -12.42
CA ALA A 36 11.14 10.56 -13.11
C ALA A 36 11.34 11.69 -14.14
N ASN A 37 10.25 12.23 -14.70
CA ASN A 37 10.30 13.36 -15.63
C ASN A 37 10.39 14.73 -14.93
N LYS A 38 10.35 14.78 -13.60
CA LYS A 38 10.22 16.03 -12.82
C LYS A 38 11.43 16.35 -11.94
N SER A 39 12.31 15.39 -11.69
CA SER A 39 13.47 15.55 -10.80
C SER A 39 14.62 14.67 -11.26
N ASP A 40 15.85 15.18 -11.15
CA ASP A 40 17.06 14.43 -11.48
C ASP A 40 17.27 13.23 -10.55
N ASN A 41 16.84 13.34 -9.28
CA ASN A 41 16.89 12.26 -8.30
C ASN A 41 15.49 12.01 -7.72
N VAL A 42 15.09 10.74 -7.66
CA VAL A 42 13.79 10.31 -7.14
C VAL A 42 13.99 9.25 -6.08
N LEU A 43 13.53 9.52 -4.86
CA LEU A 43 13.48 8.57 -3.75
C LEU A 43 12.10 8.68 -3.09
N PHE A 44 11.38 7.57 -2.99
CA PHE A 44 10.10 7.48 -2.29
C PHE A 44 9.87 6.04 -1.81
N SER A 45 8.91 5.87 -0.89
CA SER A 45 8.45 4.55 -0.45
C SER A 45 7.04 4.31 -1.00
N PRO A 46 6.91 3.55 -2.10
CA PRO A 46 5.60 3.28 -2.69
C PRO A 46 4.65 2.57 -1.73
N LEU A 47 5.17 1.58 -0.99
CA LEU A 47 4.39 0.82 0.00
C LEU A 47 3.79 1.73 1.08
N GLY A 48 4.55 2.73 1.57
CA GLY A 48 4.05 3.67 2.57
C GLY A 48 2.93 4.55 2.04
N ILE A 49 3.10 5.11 0.84
CA ILE A 49 2.09 5.95 0.19
C ILE A 49 0.83 5.13 -0.10
N HIS A 50 0.99 3.94 -0.69
CA HIS A 50 -0.11 3.05 -1.01
C HIS A 50 -0.89 2.65 0.24
N ALA A 51 -0.20 2.24 1.32
CA ALA A 51 -0.85 1.91 2.58
C ALA A 51 -1.60 3.11 3.19
N ALA A 52 -1.05 4.33 3.13
CA ALA A 52 -1.73 5.54 3.63
C ALA A 52 -3.00 5.88 2.83
N LEU A 53 -2.93 5.74 1.50
CA LEU A 53 -4.09 5.95 0.63
C LEU A 53 -5.13 4.84 0.79
N SER A 54 -4.71 3.60 0.99
CA SER A 54 -5.59 2.47 1.31
C SER A 54 -6.37 2.74 2.60
N MET A 55 -5.73 3.22 3.67
CA MET A 55 -6.46 3.64 4.89
C MET A 55 -7.50 4.73 4.62
N THR A 56 -7.22 5.64 3.69
CA THR A 56 -8.17 6.70 3.30
C THR A 56 -9.31 6.17 2.42
N TYR A 57 -9.02 5.18 1.57
CA TYR A 57 -9.99 4.51 0.70
C TYR A 57 -11.12 3.85 1.50
N LEU A 58 -10.82 3.30 2.68
CA LEU A 58 -11.83 2.73 3.59
C LEU A 58 -12.97 3.72 3.94
N GLY A 59 -12.62 5.02 4.05
CA GLY A 59 -13.56 6.11 4.28
C GLY A 59 -14.18 6.72 3.02
N ALA A 60 -13.63 6.44 1.83
CA ALA A 60 -14.10 7.00 0.57
C ALA A 60 -15.45 6.38 0.13
N ARG A 61 -16.19 7.13 -0.69
CA ARG A 61 -17.51 6.75 -1.21
C ARG A 61 -17.71 7.22 -2.66
N ASN A 62 -18.61 6.55 -3.37
CA ASN A 62 -19.01 6.87 -4.74
C ASN A 62 -17.78 7.05 -5.65
N GLU A 63 -17.81 8.04 -6.53
CA GLU A 63 -16.74 8.34 -7.49
C GLU A 63 -15.35 8.46 -6.84
N THR A 64 -15.24 9.03 -5.63
CA THR A 64 -13.95 9.10 -4.93
C THR A 64 -13.40 7.71 -4.62
N ARG A 65 -14.27 6.77 -4.22
CA ARG A 65 -13.88 5.39 -3.95
C ARG A 65 -13.40 4.73 -5.24
N ASP A 66 -14.16 4.88 -6.33
CA ASP A 66 -13.88 4.23 -7.61
C ASP A 66 -12.54 4.71 -8.22
N VAL A 67 -12.27 6.01 -8.13
CA VAL A 67 -11.00 6.59 -8.59
C VAL A 67 -9.83 6.10 -7.74
N MET A 68 -10.00 6.02 -6.41
CA MET A 68 -8.96 5.50 -5.51
C MET A 68 -8.68 4.02 -5.74
N GLU A 69 -9.72 3.20 -5.91
CA GLU A 69 -9.60 1.77 -6.18
C GLU A 69 -8.79 1.50 -7.44
N LYS A 70 -9.11 2.22 -8.51
CA LYS A 70 -8.38 2.13 -9.77
C LYS A 70 -6.94 2.61 -9.62
N ALA A 71 -6.71 3.76 -8.99
CA ALA A 71 -5.37 4.31 -8.83
C ALA A 71 -4.47 3.42 -7.95
N LEU A 72 -5.05 2.68 -7.00
CA LEU A 72 -4.32 1.77 -6.12
C LEU A 72 -4.16 0.36 -6.70
N GLU A 73 -4.76 0.06 -7.85
CA GLU A 73 -4.73 -1.26 -8.50
C GLU A 73 -5.30 -2.38 -7.59
N ILE A 74 -6.29 -2.07 -6.76
CA ILE A 74 -6.88 -3.00 -5.77
C ILE A 74 -8.28 -3.53 -6.14
N ILE A 75 -8.71 -3.31 -7.39
CA ILE A 75 -10.09 -3.62 -7.82
C ILE A 75 -10.43 -5.12 -7.73
N ASP A 76 -9.44 -5.97 -7.93
CA ASP A 76 -9.61 -7.43 -7.94
C ASP A 76 -9.38 -8.06 -6.56
N ILE A 77 -9.02 -7.25 -5.54
CA ILE A 77 -8.72 -7.73 -4.18
C ILE A 77 -9.98 -7.56 -3.32
N PRO A 78 -10.64 -8.64 -2.86
CA PRO A 78 -11.91 -8.55 -2.14
C PRO A 78 -11.82 -7.79 -0.81
N ASP A 79 -10.74 -8.00 -0.05
CA ASP A 79 -10.44 -7.29 1.19
C ASP A 79 -8.96 -6.85 1.24
N PRO A 80 -8.65 -5.68 0.65
CA PRO A 80 -7.28 -5.17 0.65
C PRO A 80 -6.77 -4.83 2.06
N HIS A 81 -7.66 -4.59 3.03
CA HIS A 81 -7.26 -4.24 4.39
C HIS A 81 -6.82 -5.46 5.19
N SER A 82 -7.50 -6.61 5.03
CA SER A 82 -7.03 -7.88 5.59
C SER A 82 -5.67 -8.26 5.01
N ALA A 83 -5.52 -8.20 3.68
CA ALA A 83 -4.25 -8.47 3.00
C ALA A 83 -3.13 -7.55 3.50
N TYR A 84 -3.44 -6.27 3.76
CA TYR A 84 -2.48 -5.34 4.36
C TYR A 84 -2.08 -5.73 5.78
N ASN A 85 -3.03 -6.18 6.60
CA ASN A 85 -2.75 -6.60 7.97
C ASN A 85 -1.84 -7.84 7.97
N ASP A 86 -2.05 -8.78 7.06
CA ASP A 86 -1.23 -9.98 6.94
C ASP A 86 0.18 -9.64 6.42
N LEU A 87 0.27 -8.81 5.37
CA LEU A 87 1.55 -8.29 4.89
C LEU A 87 2.34 -7.57 6.00
N LEU A 88 1.68 -6.71 6.79
CA LEU A 88 2.33 -5.99 7.88
C LEU A 88 2.79 -6.90 9.03
N GLN A 89 2.13 -8.05 9.24
CA GLN A 89 2.59 -9.08 10.16
C GLN A 89 3.83 -9.78 9.60
N ASP A 90 3.78 -10.21 8.34
CA ASP A 90 4.91 -10.86 7.66
C ASP A 90 6.16 -9.95 7.65
N LEU A 91 5.98 -8.64 7.46
CA LEU A 91 7.06 -7.65 7.47
C LEU A 91 7.69 -7.41 8.86
N LYS A 92 6.99 -7.72 9.96
CA LYS A 92 7.55 -7.63 11.32
C LYS A 92 8.46 -8.82 11.63
N ASP A 93 8.18 -9.97 11.04
CA ASP A 93 8.88 -11.23 11.31
C ASP A 93 10.06 -11.49 10.37
N VAL A 94 10.45 -10.49 9.58
CA VAL A 94 11.61 -10.57 8.69
C VAL A 94 12.90 -10.59 9.49
N ILE A 95 13.68 -11.66 9.31
CA ILE A 95 14.97 -11.85 9.96
C ILE A 95 15.99 -10.88 9.33
N ASP A 96 16.87 -10.32 10.16
CA ASP A 96 18.02 -9.48 9.78
C ASP A 96 17.70 -8.11 9.14
N VAL A 97 16.44 -7.71 9.03
CA VAL A 97 16.05 -6.40 8.48
C VAL A 97 15.06 -5.70 9.39
N LYS A 98 15.29 -4.40 9.65
CA LYS A 98 14.35 -3.55 10.37
C LYS A 98 13.59 -2.67 9.38
N ILE A 99 12.31 -2.97 9.18
CA ILE A 99 11.39 -2.16 8.37
C ILE A 99 10.57 -1.28 9.31
N LEU A 100 10.67 0.04 9.14
CA LEU A 100 9.87 1.02 9.87
C LEU A 100 8.87 1.65 8.90
N LEU A 101 7.59 1.31 9.07
CA LEU A 101 6.49 1.91 8.35
C LEU A 101 5.59 2.66 9.34
N SER A 102 5.28 3.91 9.06
CA SER A 102 4.49 4.75 9.97
C SER A 102 3.60 5.68 9.16
N ASN A 103 2.31 5.37 9.15
CA ASN A 103 1.28 6.18 8.52
C ASN A 103 0.33 6.71 9.61
N GLY A 104 -0.13 7.94 9.46
CA GLY A 104 -1.05 8.58 10.38
C GLY A 104 -2.05 9.46 9.63
N LEU A 105 -3.24 9.64 10.21
CA LEU A 105 -4.27 10.55 9.72
C LEU A 105 -4.50 11.62 10.78
N TRP A 106 -4.40 12.89 10.39
CA TRP A 106 -4.67 14.04 11.26
C TRP A 106 -5.94 14.71 10.78
N VAL A 107 -6.90 14.85 11.70
CA VAL A 107 -8.24 15.35 11.39
C VAL A 107 -8.43 16.70 12.06
N ASN A 108 -9.13 17.60 11.37
CA ASN A 108 -9.51 18.89 11.93
C ASN A 108 -10.30 18.67 13.23
N PRO A 109 -9.91 19.28 14.37
CA PRO A 109 -10.62 19.14 15.64
C PRO A 109 -12.11 19.54 15.58
N ALA A 110 -12.50 20.41 14.63
CA ALA A 110 -13.89 20.80 14.42
C ALA A 110 -14.74 19.72 13.71
N SER A 111 -14.13 18.66 13.18
CA SER A 111 -14.78 17.60 12.44
C SER A 111 -14.93 16.33 13.29
N SER A 112 -16.11 15.69 13.25
CA SER A 112 -16.34 14.44 13.96
C SER A 112 -16.05 13.22 13.09
N LEU A 113 -15.18 12.33 13.57
CA LEU A 113 -14.96 11.01 12.96
C LEU A 113 -16.04 10.01 13.37
N LEU A 114 -16.56 9.27 12.40
CA LEU A 114 -17.45 8.14 12.65
C LEU A 114 -16.70 7.03 13.40
N GLN A 115 -17.35 6.38 14.37
CA GLN A 115 -16.69 5.36 15.19
C GLN A 115 -16.21 4.14 14.43
N GLN A 116 -16.85 3.82 13.31
CA GLN A 116 -16.43 2.71 12.45
C GLN A 116 -15.07 2.94 11.74
N TYR A 117 -14.53 4.16 11.81
CA TYR A 117 -13.27 4.57 11.17
C TYR A 117 -12.18 4.98 12.16
N LYS A 118 -12.32 4.63 13.42
CA LYS A 118 -11.29 4.79 14.45
C LYS A 118 -10.70 3.44 14.80
#